data_AF-A0A1M3PJ63-F1
#
_entry.id   AF-A0A1M3PJ63-F1
#
_cell.length_a   1.000
_cell.length_b   1.000
_cell.length_c   1.000
_cell.angle_alpha   90.00
_cell.angle_beta   90.00
_cell.angle_gamma   90.00
#
_symmetry.space_group_name_H-M   'P 1'
#
loop_
_entity.id
_entity.type
_entity.pdbx_description
1 polymer ?
#
loop_
_entity_poly.entity_id
_entity_poly.type
_entity_poly.pdbx_seq_one_letter_code
_entity_poly.pdbx_strand_id
1 'polypeptide(L)' 'MNESDLLREEIAELEAQIFRLKGSMQKADNGVKLSKLAIITRLRDRCQRSLAALEKRGAAA' A
#
# COMPACT_ATOMS: atom_id res chain seq x y z
N MET A 1 -11.07 -6.34 -15.94
CA MET A 1 -10.20 -6.02 -14.80
C MET A 1 -9.94 -7.31 -14.05
N ASN A 2 -8.68 -7.75 -13.98
CA ASN A 2 -8.30 -8.99 -13.29
C ASN A 2 -7.85 -8.69 -11.85
N GLU A 3 -7.58 -9.74 -11.06
CA GLU A 3 -7.13 -9.58 -9.67
C GLU A 3 -5.79 -8.83 -9.57
N SER A 4 -4.89 -8.96 -10.55
CA SER A 4 -3.64 -8.16 -10.60
C SER A 4 -3.93 -6.68 -10.77
N ASP A 5 -4.87 -6.31 -11.64
CA ASP A 5 -5.25 -4.93 -11.90
C ASP A 5 -5.84 -4.30 -10.64
N LEU A 6 -6.72 -5.02 -9.94
CA LEU A 6 -7.28 -4.59 -8.65
C LEU A 6 -6.20 -4.38 -7.59
N LEU A 7 -5.22 -5.29 -7.50
CA LEU A 7 -4.11 -5.16 -6.56
C LEU A 7 -3.20 -3.97 -6.91
N ARG A 8 -2.96 -3.70 -8.21
CA ARG A 8 -2.17 -2.54 -8.65
C ARG A 8 -2.86 -1.22 -8.33
N GLU A 9 -4.17 -1.14 -8.55
CA GLU A 9 -4.97 0.03 -8.17
C GLU A 9 -4.95 0.26 -6.66
N GLU A 10 -5.14 -0.79 -5.86
CA GLU A 10 -5.10 -0.71 -4.40
C GLU A 10 -3.71 -0.25 -3.90
N ILE A 11 -2.62 -0.79 -4.48
CA ILE A 11 -1.25 -0.35 -4.17
C ILE A 11 -1.08 1.14 -4.48
N ALA A 12 -1.53 1.59 -5.65
CA ALA A 12 -1.39 2.99 -6.06
C ALA A 12 -2.14 3.94 -5.11
N GLU A 13 -3.37 3.58 -4.70
CA GLU A 13 -4.13 4.38 -3.75
C GLU A 13 -3.49 4.39 -2.36
N LEU A 14 -2.99 3.25 -1.86
CA LEU A 14 -2.28 3.18 -0.59
C LEU A 14 -0.99 4.02 -0.61
N GLU A 15 -0.25 4.02 -1.72
CA GLU A 15 0.94 4.87 -1.90
C GLU A 15 0.58 6.36 -1.93
N ALA A 16 -0.52 6.72 -2.59
CA ALA A 16 -1.03 8.09 -2.58
C ALA A 16 -1.46 8.54 -1.17
N GLN A 17 -2.10 7.65 -0.39
CA GLN A 17 -2.44 7.93 1.01
C GLN A 17 -1.20 8.10 1.88
N ILE A 18 -0.17 7.25 1.72
CA ILE A 18 1.11 7.39 2.41
C ILE A 18 1.74 8.74 2.11
N PHE A 19 1.77 9.14 0.84
CA PHE A 19 2.32 10.42 0.40
C PHE A 19 1.56 11.59 1.05
N ARG A 20 0.23 11.62 0.96
CA ARG A 20 -0.61 12.66 1.58
C ARG A 20 -0.43 12.71 3.10
N LEU A 21 -0.38 11.55 3.76
CA LEU A 21 -0.23 11.46 5.21
C LEU A 21 1.12 12.01 5.67
N LYS A 22 2.21 11.60 5.01
CA LYS A 22 3.56 12.14 5.27
C LYS A 22 3.63 13.65 5.02
N GLY A 23 3.01 14.15 3.95
CA GLY A 23 2.94 15.59 3.68
C GLY A 23 2.17 16.38 4.74
N SER A 24 1.18 15.77 5.39
CA SER A 24 0.37 16.39 6.45
C SER A 24 0.99 16.35 7.86
N MET A 25 2.14 15.69 8.03
CA MET A 25 2.80 15.51 9.32
C MET A 25 3.69 16.72 9.63
N GLN A 26 3.41 17.45 10.71
CA GLN A 26 4.25 18.55 11.22
C GLN A 26 5.07 18.09 12.43
N LYS A 27 6.15 18.78 12.79
CA LYS A 27 7.09 18.32 13.85
C LYS A 27 6.45 18.05 15.22
N ALA A 28 5.29 18.63 15.53
CA ALA A 28 4.59 18.42 16.79
C ALA A 28 3.49 17.35 16.67
N ASP A 29 3.59 16.35 17.54
CA ASP A 29 2.57 15.35 17.91
C ASP A 29 1.76 14.68 16.78
N ASN A 30 2.42 13.77 16.06
CA ASN A 30 1.80 12.95 15.02
C ASN A 30 1.46 11.51 15.47
N GLY A 31 1.35 11.22 16.78
CA GLY A 31 1.18 9.84 17.27
C GLY A 31 0.09 9.03 16.53
N VAL A 32 -1.08 9.62 16.33
CA VAL A 32 -2.19 9.00 15.57
C VAL A 32 -1.83 8.82 14.08
N LYS A 33 -1.19 9.83 13.46
CA LYS A 33 -0.77 9.76 12.05
C LYS A 33 0.34 8.72 11.85
N LEU A 34 1.24 8.55 12.81
CA LEU A 34 2.28 7.51 12.80
C LEU A 34 1.66 6.11 12.86
N SER A 35 0.69 5.90 13.75
CA SER A 35 -0.06 4.64 13.82
C SER A 35 -0.79 4.35 12.50
N LYS A 36 -1.49 5.36 11.95
CA LYS A 36 -2.16 5.25 10.64
C LYS A 36 -1.17 4.95 9.52
N LEU A 37 -0.01 5.62 9.49
CA LEU A 37 1.04 5.39 8.50
C LEU A 37 1.57 3.96 8.57
N ALA A 38 1.79 3.43 9.77
CA ALA A 38 2.25 2.05 9.96
C ALA A 38 1.22 1.03 9.44
N ILE A 39 -0.07 1.26 9.69
CA ILE A 39 -1.15 0.39 9.20
C ILE A 39 -1.22 0.40 7.68
N ILE A 40 -1.24 1.58 7.06
CA ILE A 40 -1.32 1.73 5.59
C ILE A 40 -0.09 1.12 4.92
N THR A 41 1.11 1.35 5.48
CA THR A 41 2.35 0.75 4.98
C THR A 41 2.27 -0.78 5.00
N ARG A 42 1.83 -1.36 6.13
CA ARG A 42 1.67 -2.82 6.26
C ARG A 42 0.61 -3.39 5.31
N LEU A 43 -0.43 -2.61 4.97
CA LEU A 43 -1.42 -3.02 3.97
C LEU A 43 -0.80 -3.02 2.57
N ARG A 44 -0.10 -1.94 2.19
CA ARG A 44 0.60 -1.80 0.91
C ARG A 44 1.55 -2.98 0.69
N ASP A 45 2.37 -3.29 1.70
CA ASP A 45 3.33 -4.39 1.62
C ASP A 45 2.65 -5.77 1.47
N ARG A 46 1.47 -5.96 2.07
CA ARG A 46 0.68 -7.19 1.89
C ARG A 46 0.13 -7.28 0.47
N CYS A 47 -0.42 -6.19 -0.08
CA CYS A 47 -0.89 -6.16 -1.47
C CYS A 47 0.23 -6.43 -2.46
N GLN A 48 1.43 -5.85 -2.25
CA GLN A 48 2.61 -6.14 -3.07
C GLN A 48 3.02 -7.61 -3.04
N ARG A 49 2.99 -8.26 -1.87
CA ARG A 49 3.27 -9.70 -1.75
C ARG A 49 2.23 -10.55 -2.47
N SER A 50 0.95 -10.21 -2.35
CA SER A 50 -0.13 -10.90 -3.06
C SER A 50 0.01 -10.75 -4.58
N LEU A 51 0.31 -9.54 -5.06
CA LEU A 51 0.54 -9.27 -6.48
C LEU A 51 1.72 -10.10 -7.01
N ALA A 52 2.85 -10.07 -6.32
CA ALA A 52 4.02 -10.85 -6.71
C ALA A 52 3.75 -12.37 -6.71
N ALA A 53 2.97 -12.88 -5.76
CA ALA A 53 2.56 -14.28 -5.73
C ALA A 53 1.66 -14.65 -6.92
N LEU A 54 0.75 -13.74 -7.30
CA LEU A 54 -0.17 -13.93 -8.41
C LEU A 54 0.55 -13.84 -9.77
N GLU A 55 1.45 -12.87 -9.93
CA GLU A 55 2.32 -12.75 -11.11
C GLU A 55 3.23 -13.98 -11.27
N LYS A 56 3.80 -14.50 -10.18
CA LYS A 56 4.59 -15.73 -10.21
C LYS A 56 3.78 -16.95 -10.66
N ARG A 57 2.50 -17.05 -10.27
CA ARG A 57 1.59 -18.11 -10.73
C ARG A 57 1.24 -17.96 -12.20
N GLY A 58 0.98 -16.74 -12.65
CA GLY A 58 0.68 -16.44 -14.06
C GLY A 58 1.88 -16.67 -14.98
N ALA A 59 3.11 -16.46 -14.51
CA ALA A 59 4.33 -16.74 -15.28
C ALA A 59 4.71 -18.23 -15.35
N ALA A 60 4.06 -19.08 -14.55
CA ALA A 60 4.29 -20.54 -14.53
C ALA A 60 3.23 -21.31 -15.34
N ALA A 61 2.29 -20.61 -15.99
CA ALA A 61 1.24 -21.15 -16.85
C ALA A 61 1.51 -20.75 -18.32
#